data_AF-A0A971LAU2-F1
#
_entry.id   AF-A0A971LAU2-F1
#
_cell.length_a   1.000
_cell.length_b   1.000
_cell.length_c   1.000
_cell.angle_alpha   90.00
_cell.angle_beta   90.00
_cell.angle_gamma   90.00
#
_symmetry.space_group_name_H-M   'P 1'
#
loop_
_entity.id
_entity.type
_entity.pdbx_description
1 polymer ?
#
loop_
_entity_poly.entity_id
_entity_poly.type
_entity_poly.pdbx_seq_one_letter_code
_entity_poly.pdbx_strand_id
1 'polypeptide(L)'
;MRKSWFLWLFLIILPACNSSFPSHAAIELTNTGAEYRFGQVKSPPRPLEWRVLKNARFEIYFYQGLEEVAIRCQSILEEAYNRVYPDFAGFFTINRLPPVRVILFASRRDFQNAEATGTPLTATPEGVAQFLVGRLSVICQPTFRDLRGVLIHEVTHIISLHPFRNRFLGGGGQPPDWLVEGMAEYYTPADSRFPMREGALRDAVFREQLATLDQLRSVGGNLDYAQAWSLVDFIARKHGNWSLAELLKEFFINGDRDLTYRKVLGLSRQELWEAWRADLEERYQAGREAPRIDDQHEPWIPGHGQQMQAAPAGEGRVVFLSSHESRYLDLYLWENGKIRRLTEETVSAYTVSPDGGEIIFVSDVEGERFLYRLETATGKTTLLPLALSNPVEVAWSPAGDRLAVTVNTRGDTDIYLVNLKGEVLQAVTGGPADETSPSWSPDGERLVYVAEQAGFDQLYIWDGKKSRRLTGAGTHHREPVWGEDGRIYFTLGDKGYYRTAAVDPEEGKIEVLSPFRETLLHPYPLPGGEILSTVYQNGTYKIYRWRPPGHGEKGVTAE
;
A
#
# COMPACT_ATOMS: atom_id res chain seq x y z
N MET A 1 -28.73 -49.91 -12.42
CA MET A 1 -27.36 -49.33 -12.55
C MET A 1 -27.47 -48.04 -13.34
N ARG A 2 -27.16 -46.93 -12.68
CA ARG A 2 -27.35 -45.55 -13.13
C ARG A 2 -26.16 -45.06 -13.94
N LYS A 3 -26.41 -44.44 -15.09
CA LYS A 3 -25.60 -43.34 -15.65
C LYS A 3 -26.59 -42.30 -16.17
N SER A 4 -26.53 -41.09 -15.63
CA SER A 4 -27.38 -39.96 -16.00
C SER A 4 -26.50 -38.82 -16.48
N TRP A 5 -26.82 -38.33 -17.66
CA TRP A 5 -26.51 -37.02 -18.20
C TRP A 5 -27.87 -36.44 -18.63
N PHE A 6 -28.34 -35.37 -17.99
CA PHE A 6 -29.34 -34.37 -18.46
C PHE A 6 -29.25 -33.20 -17.45
N LEU A 7 -28.74 -32.02 -17.82
CA LEU A 7 -29.37 -30.86 -18.48
C LEU A 7 -30.04 -29.85 -17.51
N TRP A 8 -29.41 -28.67 -17.48
CA TRP A 8 -29.84 -27.29 -17.21
C TRP A 8 -31.28 -26.91 -16.80
N LEU A 9 -31.33 -25.79 -16.03
CA LEU A 9 -32.40 -24.80 -15.77
C LEU A 9 -33.41 -25.05 -14.63
N PHE A 10 -33.24 -24.35 -13.49
CA PHE A 10 -34.09 -23.24 -13.01
C PHE A 10 -33.76 -22.88 -11.55
N LEU A 11 -33.36 -21.63 -11.30
CA LEU A 11 -33.79 -20.83 -10.13
C LEU A 11 -33.38 -19.37 -10.35
N ILE A 12 -34.31 -18.62 -10.96
CA ILE A 12 -34.38 -17.16 -10.90
C ILE A 12 -35.21 -16.83 -9.66
N ILE A 13 -34.86 -15.69 -9.02
CA ILE A 13 -35.57 -14.94 -7.98
C ILE A 13 -35.27 -15.38 -6.54
N LEU A 14 -34.20 -14.82 -5.98
CA LEU A 14 -34.20 -14.06 -4.72
C LEU A 14 -33.10 -13.00 -4.86
N PRO A 15 -33.35 -11.71 -4.57
CA PRO A 15 -32.37 -10.66 -4.82
C PRO A 15 -31.14 -10.89 -3.94
N ALA A 16 -29.98 -10.84 -4.59
CA ALA A 16 -28.67 -10.88 -3.95
C ALA A 16 -28.58 -9.81 -2.86
N CYS A 17 -28.44 -10.24 -1.61
CA CYS A 17 -27.63 -9.50 -0.65
C CYS A 17 -26.17 -9.66 -1.09
N ASN A 18 -25.77 -8.92 -2.13
CA ASN A 18 -24.36 -8.61 -2.36
C ASN A 18 -23.98 -7.56 -1.32
N SER A 19 -23.72 -8.01 -0.10
CA SER A 19 -22.95 -7.23 0.86
C SER A 19 -21.48 -7.39 0.47
N SER A 20 -20.86 -6.33 -0.01
CA SER A 20 -19.46 -6.24 -0.47
C SER A 20 -18.42 -6.49 0.61
N PHE A 21 -18.81 -6.88 1.82
CA PHE A 21 -17.89 -7.11 2.93
C PHE A 21 -17.17 -8.45 2.73
N PRO A 22 -15.83 -8.47 2.68
CA PRO A 22 -15.10 -9.70 2.46
C PRO A 22 -15.41 -10.68 3.61
N SER A 23 -16.09 -11.76 3.26
CA SER A 23 -16.26 -12.96 4.09
C SER A 23 -14.99 -13.82 4.15
N HIS A 24 -13.83 -13.28 3.74
CA HIS A 24 -12.62 -14.06 3.45
C HIS A 24 -11.51 -13.81 4.48
N ALA A 25 -11.21 -14.88 5.22
CA ALA A 25 -9.89 -15.38 5.60
C ALA A 25 -8.67 -14.41 5.52
N ALA A 26 -8.35 -13.76 6.66
CA ALA A 26 -7.20 -12.86 6.96
C ALA A 26 -6.99 -11.59 6.10
N ILE A 27 -6.72 -10.47 6.78
CA ILE A 27 -6.53 -9.15 6.16
C ILE A 27 -5.05 -8.89 5.84
N GLU A 28 -4.79 -8.42 4.62
CA GLU A 28 -3.49 -7.93 4.14
C GLU A 28 -3.73 -6.70 3.24
N LEU A 29 -3.03 -5.58 3.48
CA LEU A 29 -3.19 -4.33 2.70
C LEU A 29 -2.16 -4.18 1.57
N THR A 30 -1.33 -5.19 1.30
CA THR A 30 -0.38 -5.09 0.18
C THR A 30 -1.16 -4.80 -1.11
N ASN A 31 -0.64 -3.90 -1.96
CA ASN A 31 -1.18 -3.50 -3.27
C ASN A 31 -1.52 -4.66 -4.25
N THR A 32 -1.35 -5.88 -3.80
CA THR A 32 -1.63 -7.13 -4.47
C THR A 32 -2.97 -7.72 -4.06
N GLY A 33 -4.03 -6.91 -3.86
CA GLY A 33 -5.41 -7.35 -3.55
C GLY A 33 -5.75 -8.77 -4.02
N ALA A 34 -5.49 -9.72 -3.13
CA ALA A 34 -5.06 -11.07 -3.45
C ALA A 34 -6.23 -12.05 -3.40
N GLU A 35 -7.10 -12.08 -4.41
CA GLU A 35 -7.86 -13.32 -4.64
C GLU A 35 -6.96 -14.28 -5.41
N TYR A 36 -6.36 -15.24 -4.71
CA TYR A 36 -5.54 -16.29 -5.32
C TYR A 36 -6.26 -17.65 -5.33
N ARG A 37 -5.92 -18.43 -6.35
CA ARG A 37 -6.42 -19.79 -6.60
C ARG A 37 -5.99 -20.74 -5.48
N PHE A 38 -6.97 -21.38 -4.85
CA PHE A 38 -6.79 -22.39 -3.81
C PHE A 38 -5.98 -23.60 -4.33
N GLY A 39 -4.71 -23.69 -3.96
CA GLY A 39 -3.83 -24.84 -4.19
C GLY A 39 -3.47 -25.53 -2.87
N GLN A 40 -3.26 -26.85 -2.91
CA GLN A 40 -2.95 -27.66 -1.73
C GLN A 40 -1.58 -27.32 -1.12
N VAL A 41 -1.52 -27.23 0.21
CA VAL A 41 -0.31 -27.10 1.02
C VAL A 41 0.67 -28.25 0.72
N LYS A 42 1.91 -27.92 0.30
CA LYS A 42 2.94 -28.91 -0.08
C LYS A 42 3.88 -29.37 1.04
N SER A 43 3.87 -28.72 2.22
CA SER A 43 4.78 -29.06 3.33
C SER A 43 4.01 -29.35 4.62
N PRO A 44 4.45 -30.32 5.45
CA PRO A 44 3.82 -30.60 6.73
C PRO A 44 3.97 -29.39 7.67
N PRO A 45 2.92 -29.02 8.42
CA PRO A 45 2.96 -27.85 9.30
C PRO A 45 3.98 -28.05 10.43
N ARG A 46 4.80 -27.03 10.71
CA ARG A 46 5.57 -26.96 11.94
C ARG A 46 4.58 -26.77 13.11
N PRO A 47 4.77 -27.44 14.28
CA PRO A 47 3.93 -27.16 15.43
C PRO A 47 4.05 -25.69 15.86
N LEU A 48 2.92 -24.99 15.95
CA LEU A 48 2.82 -23.62 16.43
C LEU A 48 2.52 -23.62 17.93
N GLU A 49 3.42 -23.02 18.72
CA GLU A 49 3.28 -22.76 20.15
C GLU A 49 2.56 -21.42 20.35
N TRP A 50 1.23 -21.47 20.38
CA TRP A 50 0.39 -20.29 20.57
C TRP A 50 0.55 -19.69 21.97
N ARG A 51 0.58 -18.36 22.01
CA ARG A 51 0.67 -17.47 23.17
C ARG A 51 -0.41 -16.40 23.04
N VAL A 52 -0.70 -15.71 24.14
CA VAL A 52 -1.70 -14.64 24.14
C VAL A 52 -1.22 -13.45 24.98
N LEU A 53 -1.30 -12.26 24.41
CA LEU A 53 -1.11 -10.98 25.08
C LEU A 53 -2.49 -10.37 25.33
N LYS A 54 -2.82 -10.12 26.60
CA LYS A 54 -4.17 -9.66 27.00
C LYS A 54 -4.13 -8.32 27.70
N ASN A 55 -5.11 -7.47 27.42
CA ASN A 55 -5.44 -6.31 28.23
C ASN A 55 -6.98 -6.13 28.33
N ALA A 56 -7.43 -4.98 28.82
CA ALA A 56 -8.87 -4.72 29.00
C ALA A 56 -9.67 -4.63 27.67
N ARG A 57 -9.00 -4.38 26.54
CA ARG A 57 -9.60 -4.10 25.24
C ARG A 57 -9.29 -5.14 24.17
N PHE A 58 -8.21 -5.91 24.33
CA PHE A 58 -7.68 -6.81 23.30
C PHE A 58 -7.19 -8.15 23.85
N GLU A 59 -7.41 -9.21 23.08
CA GLU A 59 -6.78 -10.52 23.23
C GLU A 59 -5.99 -10.83 21.95
N ILE A 60 -4.66 -10.66 21.99
CA ILE A 60 -3.78 -10.83 20.81
C ILE A 60 -3.13 -12.21 20.89
N TYR A 61 -3.54 -13.10 20.00
CA TYR A 61 -3.01 -14.45 19.82
C TYR A 61 -1.88 -14.42 18.80
N PHE A 62 -0.74 -15.01 19.16
CA PHE A 62 0.46 -15.09 18.33
C PHE A 62 1.21 -16.38 18.66
N TYR A 63 2.25 -16.75 17.92
CA TYR A 63 3.07 -17.94 18.20
C TYR A 63 4.56 -17.58 18.22
N GLN A 64 5.40 -18.57 18.54
CA GLN A 64 6.84 -18.36 18.72
C GLN A 64 7.46 -17.56 17.57
N GLY A 65 8.21 -16.50 17.90
CA GLY A 65 8.86 -15.60 16.94
C GLY A 65 8.09 -14.32 16.63
N LEU A 66 6.83 -14.19 17.09
CA LEU A 66 6.00 -13.00 16.89
C LEU A 66 5.85 -12.12 18.14
N GLU A 67 6.66 -12.33 19.17
CA GLU A 67 6.58 -11.61 20.44
C GLU A 67 6.65 -10.08 20.27
N GLU A 68 7.65 -9.59 19.54
CA GLU A 68 7.84 -8.15 19.33
C GLU A 68 6.73 -7.55 18.46
N VAL A 69 6.31 -8.28 17.42
CA VAL A 69 5.17 -7.92 16.57
C VAL A 69 3.90 -7.81 17.40
N ALA A 70 3.64 -8.74 18.32
CA ALA A 70 2.44 -8.72 19.16
C ALA A 70 2.41 -7.49 20.10
N ILE A 71 3.55 -7.10 20.66
CA ILE A 71 3.67 -5.88 21.50
C ILE A 71 3.42 -4.62 20.65
N ARG A 72 3.98 -4.59 19.43
CA ARG A 72 3.75 -3.51 18.45
C ARG A 72 2.28 -3.43 18.03
N CYS A 73 1.65 -4.55 17.71
CA CYS A 73 0.22 -4.64 17.42
C CYS A 73 -0.61 -4.09 18.58
N GLN A 74 -0.31 -4.45 19.83
CA GLN A 74 -1.03 -3.91 20.99
C GLN A 74 -0.95 -2.38 21.03
N SER A 75 0.24 -1.82 20.79
CA SER A 75 0.44 -0.36 20.80
C SER A 75 -0.37 0.33 19.70
N ILE A 76 -0.38 -0.22 18.48
CA ILE A 76 -1.20 0.26 17.36
C ILE A 76 -2.70 0.19 17.71
N LEU A 77 -3.15 -0.92 18.27
CA LEU A 77 -4.58 -1.13 18.58
C LEU A 77 -5.07 -0.16 19.66
N GLU A 78 -4.24 0.14 20.66
CA GLU A 78 -4.54 1.17 21.66
C GLU A 78 -4.60 2.57 21.04
N GLU A 79 -3.67 2.89 20.12
CA GLU A 79 -3.72 4.13 19.34
C GLU A 79 -5.01 4.22 18.52
N ALA A 80 -5.35 3.17 17.77
CA ALA A 80 -6.56 3.06 16.97
C ALA A 80 -7.80 3.32 17.82
N TYR A 81 -7.87 2.69 18.99
CA TYR A 81 -8.99 2.88 19.91
C TYR A 81 -9.11 4.32 20.39
N ASN A 82 -8.00 4.94 20.79
CA ASN A 82 -8.00 6.34 21.25
C ASN A 82 -8.33 7.33 20.13
N ARG A 83 -8.07 6.97 18.87
CA ARG A 83 -8.41 7.77 17.69
C ARG A 83 -9.88 7.62 17.29
N VAL A 84 -10.40 6.39 17.24
CA VAL A 84 -11.71 6.09 16.64
C VAL A 84 -12.83 6.10 17.68
N TYR A 85 -12.62 5.47 18.84
CA TYR A 85 -13.67 5.25 19.83
C TYR A 85 -14.38 6.52 20.31
N PRO A 86 -13.71 7.67 20.55
CA PRO A 86 -14.38 8.88 21.03
C PRO A 86 -15.56 9.32 20.18
N ASP A 87 -15.45 9.20 18.85
CA ASP A 87 -16.49 9.64 17.91
C ASP A 87 -17.70 8.68 17.90
N PHE A 88 -17.54 7.44 18.39
CA PHE A 88 -18.59 6.41 18.44
C PHE A 88 -19.00 6.00 19.86
N ALA A 89 -18.46 6.64 20.89
CA ALA A 89 -18.66 6.24 22.29
C ALA A 89 -20.15 6.14 22.69
N GLY A 90 -21.01 6.98 22.09
CA GLY A 90 -22.46 6.97 22.31
C GLY A 90 -23.15 5.64 21.98
N PHE A 91 -22.60 4.84 21.06
CA PHE A 91 -23.15 3.55 20.66
C PHE A 91 -22.98 2.47 21.74
N PHE A 92 -22.04 2.66 22.66
CA PHE A 92 -21.65 1.67 23.67
C PHE A 92 -22.22 1.96 25.05
N THR A 93 -23.18 2.88 25.15
CA THR A 93 -23.85 3.27 26.41
C THR A 93 -24.62 2.11 27.05
N ILE A 94 -25.24 1.26 26.23
CA ILE A 94 -26.04 0.10 26.68
C ILE A 94 -25.22 -1.20 26.64
N ASN A 95 -24.48 -1.43 25.55
CA ASN A 95 -23.65 -2.63 25.36
C ASN A 95 -22.20 -2.22 25.18
N ARG A 96 -21.32 -2.61 26.11
CA ARG A 96 -19.87 -2.39 25.96
C ARG A 96 -19.31 -3.28 24.86
N LEU A 97 -18.31 -2.78 24.13
CA LEU A 97 -17.55 -3.58 23.19
C LEU A 97 -16.78 -4.66 23.99
N PRO A 98 -16.96 -5.96 23.68
CA PRO A 98 -16.13 -7.00 24.28
C PRO A 98 -14.67 -6.84 23.80
N PRO A 99 -13.68 -7.43 24.51
CA PRO A 99 -12.31 -7.41 24.04
C PRO A 99 -12.20 -7.96 22.61
N VAL A 100 -11.52 -7.21 21.74
CA VAL A 100 -11.31 -7.59 20.35
C VAL A 100 -10.24 -8.68 20.29
N ARG A 101 -10.56 -9.80 19.65
CA ARG A 101 -9.63 -10.91 19.45
C ARG A 101 -8.83 -10.68 18.19
N VAL A 102 -7.50 -10.58 18.32
CA VAL A 102 -6.59 -10.39 17.18
C VAL A 102 -5.74 -11.64 17.06
N ILE A 103 -5.64 -12.23 15.86
CA ILE A 103 -4.87 -13.44 15.61
C ILE A 103 -3.80 -13.10 14.58
N LEU A 104 -2.54 -13.16 14.99
CA LEU A 104 -1.39 -12.82 14.16
C LEU A 104 -0.83 -14.06 13.48
N PHE A 105 -0.56 -13.92 12.18
CA PHE A 105 0.14 -14.90 11.36
C PHE A 105 1.38 -14.26 10.76
N ALA A 106 2.52 -14.94 10.85
CA ALA A 106 3.78 -14.50 10.26
C ALA A 106 3.71 -14.46 8.72
N SER A 107 2.93 -15.38 8.14
CA SER A 107 2.89 -15.60 6.71
C SER A 107 1.50 -16.09 6.26
N ARG A 108 1.17 -15.92 4.97
CA ARG A 108 -0.06 -16.48 4.38
C ARG A 108 -0.08 -18.01 4.52
N ARG A 109 1.09 -18.63 4.40
CA ARG A 109 1.26 -20.07 4.53
C ARG A 109 0.84 -20.57 5.91
N ASP A 110 1.26 -19.88 6.97
CA ASP A 110 0.88 -20.23 8.33
C ASP A 110 -0.62 -20.05 8.57
N PHE A 111 -1.20 -18.99 8.02
CA PHE A 111 -2.64 -18.78 8.05
C PHE A 111 -3.42 -19.93 7.38
N GLN A 112 -3.03 -20.30 6.15
CA GLN A 112 -3.65 -21.41 5.42
C GLN A 112 -3.50 -22.75 6.16
N ASN A 113 -2.33 -23.02 6.74
CA ASN A 113 -2.09 -24.21 7.54
C ASN A 113 -3.00 -24.26 8.78
N ALA A 114 -3.20 -23.13 9.45
CA ALA A 114 -4.07 -23.02 10.61
C ALA A 114 -5.55 -23.24 10.27
N GLU A 115 -6.02 -22.74 9.11
CA GLU A 115 -7.36 -23.01 8.60
C GLU A 115 -7.54 -24.49 8.22
N ALA A 116 -6.61 -25.07 7.48
CA ALA A 116 -6.68 -26.45 7.02
C ALA A 116 -6.65 -27.47 8.18
N THR A 117 -5.98 -27.14 9.27
CA THR A 117 -5.87 -27.99 10.47
C THR A 117 -7.05 -27.81 11.44
N GLY A 118 -7.98 -26.90 11.16
CA GLY A 118 -9.16 -26.67 12.00
C GLY A 118 -8.80 -26.06 13.36
N THR A 119 -7.77 -25.22 13.42
CA THR A 119 -7.36 -24.58 14.68
C THR A 119 -8.56 -23.82 15.27
N PRO A 120 -8.98 -24.05 16.53
CA PRO A 120 -10.19 -23.45 17.11
C PRO A 120 -10.22 -21.91 17.09
N LEU A 121 -9.07 -21.27 16.91
CA LEU A 121 -8.89 -19.82 16.84
C LEU A 121 -9.45 -19.22 15.52
N THR A 122 -9.40 -19.95 14.40
CA THR A 122 -9.84 -19.44 13.08
C THR A 122 -11.32 -19.74 12.79
N ALA A 123 -11.98 -20.62 13.54
CA ALA A 123 -13.36 -21.02 13.31
C ALA A 123 -14.34 -19.83 13.45
N THR A 124 -14.90 -19.36 12.34
CA THR A 124 -16.09 -18.50 12.29
C THR A 124 -17.26 -19.32 11.78
N PRO A 125 -18.51 -19.07 12.23
CA PRO A 125 -19.67 -19.55 11.50
C PRO A 125 -19.57 -19.09 10.04
N GLU A 126 -19.79 -20.00 9.08
CA GLU A 126 -19.75 -19.68 7.66
C GLU A 126 -20.61 -18.44 7.35
N GLY A 127 -20.04 -17.47 6.63
CA GLY A 127 -20.75 -16.27 6.18
C GLY A 127 -20.87 -15.11 7.18
N VAL A 128 -20.32 -15.20 8.40
CA VAL A 128 -20.29 -14.07 9.35
C VAL A 128 -18.96 -13.31 9.24
N ALA A 129 -19.04 -12.02 8.90
CA ALA A 129 -17.86 -11.17 8.83
C ALA A 129 -17.17 -11.03 10.21
N GLN A 130 -15.83 -11.11 10.25
CA GLN A 130 -15.09 -11.21 11.52
C GLN A 130 -15.31 -10.00 12.45
N PHE A 131 -15.54 -8.81 11.88
CA PHE A 131 -15.81 -7.61 12.67
C PHE A 131 -17.11 -7.71 13.48
N LEU A 132 -18.12 -8.45 13.01
CA LEU A 132 -19.40 -8.65 13.71
C LEU A 132 -19.23 -9.44 15.01
N VAL A 133 -18.22 -10.30 15.08
CA VAL A 133 -17.87 -11.09 16.27
C VAL A 133 -16.70 -10.49 17.05
N GLY A 134 -16.22 -9.30 16.66
CA GLY A 134 -15.10 -8.61 17.32
C GLY A 134 -13.78 -9.38 17.17
N ARG A 135 -13.54 -9.96 15.99
CA ARG A 135 -12.31 -10.72 15.70
C ARG A 135 -11.59 -10.12 14.48
N LEU A 136 -10.27 -10.15 14.50
CA LEU A 136 -9.37 -9.80 13.40
C LEU A 136 -8.35 -10.92 13.21
N SER A 137 -8.20 -11.39 11.97
CA SER A 137 -7.10 -12.28 11.57
C SER A 137 -6.16 -11.46 10.69
N VAL A 138 -4.90 -11.34 11.09
CA VAL A 138 -3.95 -10.40 10.48
C VAL A 138 -2.68 -11.15 10.11
N ILE A 139 -2.29 -11.05 8.84
CA ILE A 139 -0.98 -11.51 8.38
C ILE A 139 0.00 -10.34 8.58
N CYS A 140 1.21 -10.64 9.05
CA CYS A 140 2.24 -9.63 9.26
C CYS A 140 2.56 -8.91 7.94
N GLN A 141 2.55 -7.58 7.98
CA GLN A 141 2.79 -6.75 6.81
C GLN A 141 4.30 -6.56 6.57
N PRO A 142 4.73 -6.15 5.36
CA PRO A 142 6.15 -5.88 5.09
C PRO A 142 6.75 -4.84 6.04
N THR A 143 6.00 -3.81 6.39
CA THR A 143 6.46 -2.70 7.25
C THR A 143 5.56 -2.52 8.48
N PHE A 144 6.07 -1.85 9.53
CA PHE A 144 5.28 -1.45 10.69
C PHE A 144 4.16 -0.48 10.29
N ARG A 145 4.44 0.43 9.37
CA ARG A 145 3.47 1.38 8.80
C ARG A 145 2.29 0.69 8.13
N ASP A 146 2.56 -0.32 7.31
CA ASP A 146 1.51 -1.09 6.64
C ASP A 146 0.66 -1.83 7.68
N LEU A 147 1.30 -2.46 8.67
CA LEU A 147 0.60 -3.14 9.77
C LEU A 147 -0.27 -2.17 10.56
N ARG A 148 0.23 -0.96 10.80
CA ARG A 148 -0.51 0.11 11.46
C ARG A 148 -1.74 0.56 10.67
N GLY A 149 -1.59 0.77 9.36
CA GLY A 149 -2.71 1.06 8.46
C GLY A 149 -3.79 -0.03 8.49
N VAL A 150 -3.39 -1.31 8.36
CA VAL A 150 -4.31 -2.47 8.40
C VAL A 150 -5.10 -2.48 9.70
N LEU A 151 -4.41 -2.46 10.83
CA LEU A 151 -5.05 -2.63 12.14
C LEU A 151 -6.02 -1.49 12.43
N ILE A 152 -5.68 -0.25 12.07
CA ILE A 152 -6.56 0.90 12.31
C ILE A 152 -7.79 0.85 11.39
N HIS A 153 -7.61 0.50 10.11
CA HIS A 153 -8.71 0.31 9.17
C HIS A 153 -9.72 -0.72 9.71
N GLU A 154 -9.22 -1.89 10.09
CA GLU A 154 -10.05 -3.03 10.50
C GLU A 154 -10.70 -2.85 11.88
N VAL A 155 -9.98 -2.24 12.83
CA VAL A 155 -10.57 -1.89 14.13
C VAL A 155 -11.66 -0.83 13.98
N THR A 156 -11.55 0.06 12.99
CA THR A 156 -12.59 1.06 12.70
C THR A 156 -13.91 0.38 12.33
N HIS A 157 -13.87 -0.67 11.51
CA HIS A 157 -15.05 -1.48 11.19
C HIS A 157 -15.67 -2.09 12.46
N ILE A 158 -14.86 -2.64 13.35
CA ILE A 158 -15.35 -3.20 14.62
C ILE A 158 -16.00 -2.12 15.50
N ILE A 159 -15.31 -1.01 15.74
CA ILE A 159 -15.80 0.05 16.64
C ILE A 159 -17.08 0.68 16.09
N SER A 160 -17.16 0.89 14.77
CA SER A 160 -18.30 1.58 14.16
C SER A 160 -19.50 0.67 13.91
N LEU A 161 -19.29 -0.60 13.51
CA LEU A 161 -20.36 -1.50 13.05
C LEU A 161 -20.82 -2.52 14.10
N HIS A 162 -19.95 -2.94 15.02
CA HIS A 162 -20.31 -3.97 16.03
C HIS A 162 -21.58 -3.64 16.83
N PRO A 163 -21.85 -2.38 17.24
CA PRO A 163 -23.11 -2.01 17.90
C PRO A 163 -24.37 -2.34 17.10
N PHE A 164 -24.26 -2.42 15.77
CA PHE A 164 -25.38 -2.67 14.87
C PHE A 164 -25.45 -4.11 14.35
N ARG A 165 -24.64 -5.05 14.88
CA ARG A 165 -24.54 -6.44 14.38
C ARG A 165 -25.88 -7.15 14.20
N ASN A 166 -26.83 -6.97 15.13
CA ASN A 166 -28.15 -7.61 15.04
C ASN A 166 -28.99 -7.02 13.91
N ARG A 167 -28.83 -5.72 13.64
CA ARG A 167 -29.52 -5.00 12.56
C ARG A 167 -28.91 -5.34 11.20
N PHE A 168 -27.59 -5.54 11.19
CA PHE A 168 -26.84 -6.05 10.05
C PHE A 168 -27.33 -7.45 9.65
N LEU A 169 -27.42 -8.38 10.59
CA LEU A 169 -27.90 -9.75 10.35
C LEU A 169 -29.41 -9.84 10.08
N GLY A 170 -30.19 -8.88 10.60
CA GLY A 170 -31.66 -8.88 10.53
C GLY A 170 -32.26 -8.20 9.30
N GLY A 171 -31.46 -7.80 8.31
CA GLY A 171 -31.95 -7.16 7.08
C GLY A 171 -32.42 -5.71 7.25
N GLY A 172 -31.91 -5.00 8.26
CA GLY A 172 -32.16 -3.56 8.43
C GLY A 172 -31.53 -2.72 7.31
N GLY A 173 -31.80 -1.40 7.33
CA GLY A 173 -31.12 -0.46 6.44
C GLY A 173 -29.60 -0.62 6.53
N GLN A 174 -28.92 -0.63 5.39
CA GLN A 174 -27.46 -0.75 5.32
C GLN A 174 -26.85 0.60 4.99
N PRO A 175 -25.78 1.02 5.69
CA PRO A 175 -25.01 2.18 5.27
C PRO A 175 -24.37 1.93 3.90
N PRO A 176 -24.19 2.97 3.08
CA PRO A 176 -23.45 2.85 1.83
C PRO A 176 -21.96 2.63 2.11
N ASP A 177 -21.28 1.86 1.25
CA ASP A 177 -19.87 1.50 1.44
C ASP A 177 -18.95 2.72 1.52
N TRP A 178 -19.25 3.83 0.83
CA TRP A 178 -18.44 5.05 0.93
C TRP A 178 -18.33 5.61 2.35
N LEU A 179 -19.37 5.44 3.19
CA LEU A 179 -19.28 5.88 4.57
C LEU A 179 -18.45 4.89 5.37
N VAL A 180 -18.72 3.59 5.20
CA VAL A 180 -18.06 2.52 5.96
C VAL A 180 -16.57 2.46 5.66
N GLU A 181 -16.20 2.27 4.40
CA GLU A 181 -14.81 2.24 3.94
C GLU A 181 -14.15 3.61 4.04
N GLY A 182 -14.89 4.68 3.75
CA GLY A 182 -14.36 6.04 3.87
C GLY A 182 -14.00 6.41 5.30
N MET A 183 -14.76 5.97 6.31
CA MET A 183 -14.40 6.14 7.73
C MET A 183 -13.16 5.32 8.09
N ALA A 184 -13.08 4.07 7.65
CA ALA A 184 -11.92 3.22 7.88
C ALA A 184 -10.63 3.87 7.32
N GLU A 185 -10.69 4.43 6.12
CA GLU A 185 -9.59 5.20 5.50
C GLU A 185 -9.39 6.60 6.11
N TYR A 186 -10.43 7.21 6.69
CA TYR A 186 -10.31 8.53 7.32
C TYR A 186 -9.53 8.47 8.63
N TYR A 187 -9.79 7.45 9.44
CA TYR A 187 -9.08 7.25 10.70
C TYR A 187 -7.70 6.60 10.52
N THR A 188 -7.38 6.03 9.36
CA THR A 188 -5.99 5.65 9.09
C THR A 188 -5.11 6.91 9.04
N PRO A 189 -3.93 6.85 9.66
CA PRO A 189 -3.01 7.97 9.70
C PRO A 189 -2.52 8.34 8.30
N ALA A 190 -2.24 9.62 8.07
CA ALA A 190 -1.86 10.13 6.76
C ALA A 190 -0.58 9.49 6.20
N ASP A 191 0.35 9.09 7.07
CA ASP A 191 1.62 8.42 6.71
C ASP A 191 1.42 7.08 5.99
N SER A 192 0.32 6.37 6.27
CA SER A 192 -0.06 5.09 5.64
C SER A 192 -0.77 5.25 4.30
N ARG A 193 -0.98 6.49 3.82
CA ARG A 193 -1.68 6.73 2.54
C ARG A 193 -0.77 6.52 1.33
N PHE A 194 -1.37 5.99 0.28
CA PHE A 194 -0.69 5.63 -0.95
C PHE A 194 -0.70 6.79 -1.96
N PRO A 195 0.45 7.18 -2.53
CA PRO A 195 0.55 8.20 -3.59
C PRO A 195 -0.35 7.92 -4.78
N MET A 196 -0.51 6.63 -5.09
CA MET A 196 -1.42 6.11 -6.10
C MET A 196 -2.87 6.57 -5.90
N ARG A 197 -3.42 6.40 -4.69
CA ARG A 197 -4.82 6.71 -4.40
C ARG A 197 -5.08 8.21 -4.51
N GLU A 198 -4.16 9.01 -4.00
CA GLU A 198 -4.28 10.47 -4.07
C GLU A 198 -4.12 11.00 -5.50
N GLY A 199 -3.17 10.45 -6.26
CA GLY A 199 -3.01 10.77 -7.68
C GLY A 199 -4.22 10.37 -8.51
N ALA A 200 -4.86 9.24 -8.18
CA ALA A 200 -6.11 8.79 -8.80
C ALA A 200 -7.26 9.76 -8.55
N LEU A 201 -7.44 10.20 -7.31
CA LEU A 201 -8.47 11.18 -6.96
C LEU A 201 -8.26 12.51 -7.70
N ARG A 202 -7.04 13.04 -7.71
CA ARG A 202 -6.71 14.27 -8.45
C ARG A 202 -7.04 14.14 -9.94
N ASP A 203 -6.62 13.05 -10.57
CA ASP A 203 -6.85 12.83 -12.00
C ASP A 203 -8.35 12.68 -12.33
N ALA A 204 -9.14 12.03 -11.47
CA ALA A 204 -10.59 11.98 -11.60
C ALA A 204 -11.24 13.38 -11.56
N VAL A 205 -10.73 14.28 -10.73
CA VAL A 205 -11.19 15.69 -10.68
C VAL A 205 -10.79 16.46 -11.94
N PHE A 206 -9.58 16.24 -12.47
CA PHE A 206 -9.13 16.89 -13.70
C PHE A 206 -9.92 16.44 -14.94
N ARG A 207 -10.44 15.21 -14.91
CA ARG A 207 -11.20 14.61 -16.00
C ARG A 207 -12.72 14.75 -15.85
N GLU A 208 -13.18 15.36 -14.76
CA GLU A 208 -14.61 15.45 -14.42
C GLU A 208 -15.27 14.05 -14.32
N GLN A 209 -14.52 13.08 -13.79
CA GLN A 209 -14.89 11.65 -13.68
C GLN A 209 -15.13 11.20 -12.24
N LEU A 210 -15.52 12.11 -11.36
CA LEU A 210 -15.92 11.74 -10.00
C LEU A 210 -17.18 10.87 -10.03
N ALA A 211 -17.17 9.80 -9.25
CA ALA A 211 -18.29 8.90 -9.08
C ALA A 211 -19.46 9.61 -8.39
N THR A 212 -20.67 9.25 -8.79
CA THR A 212 -21.90 9.64 -8.09
C THR A 212 -21.99 8.92 -6.75
N LEU A 213 -22.80 9.45 -5.82
CA LEU A 213 -23.06 8.76 -4.55
C LEU A 213 -23.74 7.40 -4.74
N ASP A 214 -24.38 7.12 -5.88
CA ASP A 214 -24.98 5.80 -6.18
C ASP A 214 -23.91 4.78 -6.57
N GLN A 215 -22.92 5.20 -7.35
CA GLN A 215 -21.77 4.35 -7.71
C GLN A 215 -20.94 4.02 -6.46
N LEU A 216 -20.72 5.01 -5.59
CA LEU A 216 -19.99 4.84 -4.34
C LEU A 216 -20.76 4.08 -3.24
N ARG A 217 -21.97 3.55 -3.52
CA ARG A 217 -22.63 2.60 -2.60
C ARG A 217 -21.92 1.26 -2.54
N SER A 218 -21.10 0.96 -3.55
CA SER A 218 -20.19 -0.19 -3.61
C SER A 218 -18.78 0.35 -3.83
N VAL A 219 -17.90 0.23 -2.85
CA VAL A 219 -16.52 0.71 -2.96
C VAL A 219 -15.63 -0.41 -3.48
N GLY A 220 -15.01 -0.21 -4.65
CA GLY A 220 -14.13 -1.20 -5.26
C GLY A 220 -12.88 -0.58 -5.89
N GLY A 221 -11.70 -0.98 -5.42
CA GLY A 221 -10.43 -0.55 -6.00
C GLY A 221 -9.98 0.86 -5.59
N ASN A 222 -8.76 1.22 -5.99
CA ASN A 222 -8.03 2.35 -5.40
C ASN A 222 -8.71 3.71 -5.55
N LEU A 223 -9.39 3.98 -6.67
CA LEU A 223 -10.06 5.25 -6.90
C LEU A 223 -11.30 5.41 -6.02
N ASP A 224 -12.11 4.36 -5.86
CA ASP A 224 -13.32 4.41 -5.04
C ASP A 224 -12.98 4.60 -3.56
N TYR A 225 -11.96 3.90 -3.05
CA TYR A 225 -11.44 4.13 -1.70
C TYR A 225 -10.97 5.58 -1.49
N ALA A 226 -10.25 6.15 -2.47
CA ALA A 226 -9.79 7.54 -2.40
C ALA A 226 -10.96 8.54 -2.40
N GLN A 227 -12.00 8.29 -3.22
CA GLN A 227 -13.20 9.11 -3.28
C GLN A 227 -14.00 9.02 -1.97
N ALA A 228 -14.25 7.81 -1.47
CA ALA A 228 -14.94 7.54 -0.22
C ALA A 228 -14.27 8.23 0.97
N TRP A 229 -12.96 8.06 1.11
CA TRP A 229 -12.14 8.78 2.09
C TRP A 229 -12.31 10.29 1.99
N SER A 230 -12.16 10.85 0.78
CA SER A 230 -12.23 12.31 0.58
C SER A 230 -13.61 12.90 0.87
N LEU A 231 -14.67 12.12 0.63
CA LEU A 231 -16.04 12.50 0.95
C LEU A 231 -16.27 12.49 2.47
N VAL A 232 -15.77 11.47 3.17
CA VAL A 232 -15.82 11.42 4.64
C VAL A 232 -15.01 12.56 5.27
N ASP A 233 -13.81 12.83 4.76
CA ASP A 233 -12.98 13.97 5.17
C ASP A 233 -13.71 15.31 4.95
N PHE A 234 -14.37 15.48 3.80
CA PHE A 234 -15.18 16.65 3.52
C PHE A 234 -16.32 16.82 4.54
N ILE A 235 -17.08 15.75 4.81
CA ILE A 235 -18.18 15.79 5.79
C ILE A 235 -17.64 16.13 7.18
N ALA A 236 -16.56 15.47 7.61
CA ALA A 236 -15.91 15.72 8.89
C ALA A 236 -15.46 17.18 9.04
N ARG A 237 -14.84 17.76 8.00
CA ARG A 237 -14.39 19.17 8.01
C ARG A 237 -15.54 20.16 8.03
N LYS A 238 -16.62 19.93 7.28
CA LYS A 238 -17.73 20.90 7.14
C LYS A 238 -18.81 20.75 8.20
N HIS A 239 -19.03 19.54 8.73
CA HIS A 239 -20.12 19.23 9.65
C HIS A 239 -19.64 18.68 11.00
N GLY A 240 -18.34 18.40 11.16
CA GLY A 240 -17.72 17.85 12.36
C GLY A 240 -17.77 16.31 12.42
N ASN A 241 -16.80 15.69 13.10
CA ASN A 241 -16.70 14.22 13.19
C ASN A 241 -17.95 13.55 13.76
N TRP A 242 -18.65 14.20 14.69
CA TRP A 242 -19.90 13.68 15.28
C TRP A 242 -20.95 13.33 14.21
N SER A 243 -20.95 14.05 13.08
CA SER A 243 -21.89 13.82 11.98
C SER A 243 -21.67 12.47 11.29
N LEU A 244 -20.45 11.91 11.32
CA LEU A 244 -20.14 10.60 10.76
C LEU A 244 -20.85 9.48 11.54
N ALA A 245 -20.77 9.52 12.87
CA ALA A 245 -21.47 8.59 13.73
C ALA A 245 -22.99 8.73 13.61
N GLU A 246 -23.50 9.97 13.58
CA GLU A 246 -24.93 10.21 13.39
C GLU A 246 -25.44 9.73 12.03
N LEU A 247 -24.70 9.98 10.94
CA LEU A 247 -25.02 9.44 9.62
C LEU A 247 -25.06 7.92 9.63
N LEU A 248 -24.03 7.25 10.17
CA LEU A 248 -23.97 5.79 10.24
C LEU A 248 -25.19 5.22 10.96
N LYS A 249 -25.51 5.76 12.15
CA LYS A 249 -26.67 5.38 12.94
C LYS A 249 -27.97 5.59 12.14
N GLU A 250 -28.12 6.75 11.52
CA GLU A 250 -29.34 7.09 10.78
C GLU A 250 -29.50 6.27 9.50
N PHE A 251 -28.43 5.84 8.83
CA PHE A 251 -28.51 4.88 7.73
C PHE A 251 -29.02 3.52 8.19
N PHE A 252 -28.56 3.02 9.34
CA PHE A 252 -29.14 1.80 9.90
C PHE A 252 -30.64 1.99 10.22
N ILE A 253 -31.02 3.14 10.78
CA ILE A 253 -32.40 3.41 11.20
C ILE A 253 -33.36 3.61 10.01
N ASN A 254 -33.01 4.53 9.12
CA ASN A 254 -33.88 5.10 8.08
C ASN A 254 -33.48 4.70 6.65
N GLY A 255 -32.31 4.08 6.49
CA GLY A 255 -31.76 3.70 5.19
C GLY A 255 -31.08 4.86 4.46
N ASP A 256 -30.44 4.53 3.34
CA ASP A 256 -29.82 5.48 2.42
C ASP A 256 -30.88 6.23 1.60
N ARG A 257 -31.42 7.31 2.17
CA ARG A 257 -32.50 8.13 1.62
C ARG A 257 -32.20 9.59 1.85
N ASP A 258 -32.70 10.45 0.97
CA ASP A 258 -32.50 11.91 1.03
C ASP A 258 -32.87 12.54 2.39
N LEU A 259 -33.93 12.02 3.03
CA LEU A 259 -34.34 12.44 4.38
C LEU A 259 -33.24 12.24 5.43
N THR A 260 -32.45 11.17 5.32
CA THR A 260 -31.33 10.85 6.22
C THR A 260 -30.25 11.92 6.14
N TYR A 261 -29.86 12.29 4.92
CA TYR A 261 -28.87 13.35 4.68
C TYR A 261 -29.38 14.71 5.19
N ARG A 262 -30.62 15.08 4.88
CA ARG A 262 -31.20 16.35 5.35
C ARG A 262 -31.28 16.43 6.86
N LYS A 263 -31.62 15.32 7.52
CA LYS A 263 -31.71 15.24 8.98
C LYS A 263 -30.37 15.46 9.67
N VAL A 264 -29.28 14.91 9.12
CA VAL A 264 -27.96 14.95 9.78
C VAL A 264 -27.11 16.13 9.31
N LEU A 265 -27.07 16.39 8.01
CA LEU A 265 -26.18 17.38 7.38
C LEU A 265 -26.90 18.68 7.00
N GLY A 266 -28.22 18.69 6.97
CA GLY A 266 -29.00 19.82 6.42
C GLY A 266 -28.95 19.90 4.88
N LEU A 267 -28.38 18.89 4.22
CA LEU A 267 -28.21 18.83 2.76
C LEU A 267 -29.01 17.64 2.21
N SER A 268 -29.57 17.80 1.01
CA SER A 268 -29.96 16.66 0.18
C SER A 268 -28.73 15.88 -0.28
N ARG A 269 -28.96 14.66 -0.76
CA ARG A 269 -27.92 13.80 -1.32
C ARG A 269 -27.22 14.45 -2.51
N GLN A 270 -27.98 15.15 -3.36
CA GLN A 270 -27.45 15.88 -4.51
C GLN A 270 -26.57 17.06 -4.07
N GLU A 271 -27.05 17.88 -3.13
CA GLU A 271 -26.31 19.03 -2.60
C GLU A 271 -25.00 18.61 -1.92
N LEU A 272 -24.99 17.48 -1.20
CA LEU A 272 -23.76 16.92 -0.63
C LEU A 272 -22.74 16.59 -1.73
N TRP A 273 -23.16 15.91 -2.79
CA TRP A 273 -22.27 15.53 -3.88
C TRP A 273 -21.71 16.76 -4.62
N GLU A 274 -22.56 17.74 -4.90
CA GLU A 274 -22.16 18.99 -5.56
C GLU A 274 -21.16 19.80 -4.72
N ALA A 275 -21.41 19.89 -3.40
CA ALA A 275 -20.52 20.61 -2.49
C ALA A 275 -19.16 19.90 -2.33
N TRP A 276 -19.15 18.56 -2.25
CA TRP A 276 -17.91 17.76 -2.20
C TRP A 276 -17.09 17.90 -3.49
N ARG A 277 -17.74 17.81 -4.66
CA ARG A 277 -17.08 18.03 -5.95
C ARG A 277 -16.44 19.41 -6.03
N ALA A 278 -17.15 20.45 -5.62
CA ALA A 278 -16.64 21.81 -5.64
C ALA A 278 -15.41 22.00 -4.71
N ASP A 279 -15.43 21.40 -3.52
CA ASP A 279 -14.28 21.41 -2.58
C ASP A 279 -13.04 20.71 -3.18
N LEU A 280 -13.23 19.62 -3.93
CA LEU A 280 -12.15 18.95 -4.64
C LEU A 280 -11.63 19.76 -5.84
N GLU A 281 -12.51 20.39 -6.62
CA GLU A 281 -12.13 21.27 -7.73
C GLU A 281 -11.30 22.45 -7.24
N GLU A 282 -11.71 23.08 -6.14
CA GLU A 282 -10.95 24.14 -5.48
C GLU A 282 -9.57 23.64 -5.01
N ARG A 283 -9.54 22.49 -4.32
CA ARG A 283 -8.30 21.90 -3.78
C ARG A 283 -7.25 21.63 -4.85
N TYR A 284 -7.67 21.15 -6.02
CA TYR A 284 -6.73 20.76 -7.08
C TYR A 284 -6.53 21.84 -8.14
N GLN A 285 -7.12 23.02 -7.99
CA GLN A 285 -7.08 24.09 -8.98
C GLN A 285 -5.64 24.54 -9.30
N ALA A 286 -4.79 24.72 -8.29
CA ALA A 286 -3.42 25.19 -8.46
C ALA A 286 -2.56 24.26 -9.35
N GLY A 287 -2.84 22.94 -9.34
CA GLY A 287 -2.09 21.98 -10.15
C GLY A 287 -2.61 21.82 -11.58
N ARG A 288 -3.78 22.36 -11.94
CA ARG A 288 -4.38 22.18 -13.28
C ARG A 288 -3.59 22.86 -14.38
N GLU A 289 -2.91 23.96 -14.05
CA GLU A 289 -2.20 24.83 -15.00
C GLU A 289 -0.81 24.31 -15.38
N ALA A 290 -0.28 23.34 -14.63
CA ALA A 290 1.01 22.74 -14.93
C ALA A 290 0.96 21.92 -16.25
N PRO A 291 2.06 21.90 -17.04
CA PRO A 291 2.12 21.18 -18.30
C PRO A 291 1.84 19.69 -18.10
N ARG A 292 1.27 19.06 -19.13
CA ARG A 292 1.09 17.61 -19.15
C ARG A 292 2.35 16.97 -19.69
N ILE A 293 2.74 15.82 -19.13
CA ILE A 293 3.88 15.08 -19.68
C ILE A 293 3.60 14.54 -21.08
N ASP A 294 2.35 14.16 -21.38
CA ASP A 294 1.93 13.62 -22.67
C ASP A 294 1.75 14.66 -23.77
N ASP A 295 1.85 15.96 -23.45
CA ASP A 295 1.92 17.02 -24.47
C ASP A 295 3.31 17.11 -25.10
N GLN A 296 4.35 16.62 -24.42
CA GLN A 296 5.76 16.80 -24.79
C GLN A 296 6.52 15.47 -24.96
N HIS A 297 6.03 14.39 -24.36
CA HIS A 297 6.70 13.11 -24.32
C HIS A 297 5.72 11.96 -24.57
N GLU A 298 6.22 10.94 -25.28
CA GLU A 298 5.52 9.67 -25.42
C GLU A 298 6.01 8.67 -24.36
N PRO A 299 5.16 7.73 -23.89
CA PRO A 299 5.61 6.61 -23.09
C PRO A 299 6.77 5.88 -23.77
N TRP A 300 7.85 5.65 -23.03
CA TRP A 300 9.05 5.09 -23.63
C TRP A 300 8.90 3.62 -23.98
N ILE A 301 8.17 2.87 -23.14
CA ILE A 301 7.82 1.46 -23.37
C ILE A 301 6.33 1.40 -23.72
N PRO A 302 5.95 1.44 -25.01
CA PRO A 302 4.54 1.49 -25.39
C PRO A 302 3.84 0.15 -25.10
N GLY A 303 2.80 0.21 -24.26
CA GLY A 303 1.84 -0.88 -24.04
C GLY A 303 2.42 -2.14 -23.39
N HIS A 304 2.17 -2.35 -22.09
CA HIS A 304 2.40 -3.63 -21.42
C HIS A 304 1.74 -3.66 -20.03
N GLY A 305 0.41 -3.59 -19.94
CA GLY A 305 -0.28 -3.54 -18.65
C GLY A 305 0.08 -2.31 -17.81
N GLN A 306 0.04 -2.43 -16.47
CA GLN A 306 0.55 -1.42 -15.55
C GLN A 306 2.07 -1.56 -15.46
N GLN A 307 2.84 -0.51 -15.79
CA GLN A 307 4.30 -0.55 -15.81
C GLN A 307 4.89 0.31 -14.69
N MET A 308 5.80 -0.23 -13.89
CA MET A 308 6.40 0.50 -12.76
C MET A 308 7.87 0.16 -12.58
N GLN A 309 8.58 1.01 -11.82
CA GLN A 309 9.95 0.77 -11.36
C GLN A 309 10.89 0.36 -12.48
N ALA A 310 11.21 1.27 -13.40
CA ALA A 310 12.14 1.00 -14.48
C ALA A 310 13.59 1.24 -14.04
N ALA A 311 14.48 0.29 -14.29
CA ALA A 311 15.91 0.42 -14.02
C ALA A 311 16.74 -0.04 -15.24
N PRO A 312 17.83 0.65 -15.59
CA PRO A 312 18.78 0.21 -16.59
C PRO A 312 19.39 -1.15 -16.25
N ALA A 313 19.63 -1.96 -17.27
CA ALA A 313 20.33 -3.24 -17.17
C ALA A 313 21.48 -3.31 -18.19
N GLY A 314 22.27 -2.24 -18.27
CA GLY A 314 23.29 -2.04 -19.29
C GLY A 314 22.76 -1.31 -20.53
N GLU A 315 23.64 -1.16 -21.53
CA GLU A 315 23.35 -0.32 -22.71
C GLU A 315 22.13 -0.82 -23.49
N GLY A 316 21.15 0.07 -23.71
CA GLY A 316 19.94 -0.24 -24.47
C GLY A 316 18.96 -1.22 -23.82
N ARG A 317 19.19 -1.63 -22.56
CA ARG A 317 18.39 -2.59 -21.81
C ARG A 317 17.76 -1.96 -20.57
N VAL A 318 16.49 -2.26 -20.34
CA VAL A 318 15.75 -1.79 -19.16
C VAL A 318 14.90 -2.91 -18.60
N VAL A 319 15.00 -3.08 -17.29
CA VAL A 319 14.14 -3.98 -16.52
C VAL A 319 13.02 -3.14 -15.91
N PHE A 320 11.82 -3.71 -15.87
CA PHE A 320 10.66 -3.07 -15.26
C PHE A 320 9.66 -4.10 -14.74
N LEU A 321 8.80 -3.66 -13.83
CA LEU A 321 7.67 -4.45 -13.35
C LEU A 321 6.45 -4.23 -14.23
N SER A 322 5.71 -5.29 -14.52
CA SER A 322 4.45 -5.17 -15.26
C SER A 322 3.39 -6.20 -14.87
N SER A 323 2.12 -5.76 -14.94
CA SER A 323 0.92 -6.60 -14.75
C SER A 323 0.32 -7.12 -16.07
N HIS A 324 1.10 -7.24 -17.15
CA HIS A 324 0.55 -7.54 -18.47
C HIS A 324 -0.04 -8.96 -18.58
N GLU A 325 0.67 -9.98 -18.08
CA GLU A 325 0.25 -11.38 -18.16
C GLU A 325 -0.23 -11.96 -16.83
N SER A 326 -0.19 -11.17 -15.77
CA SER A 326 -0.52 -11.56 -14.41
C SER A 326 -1.39 -10.51 -13.75
N ARG A 327 -2.23 -10.92 -12.80
CA ARG A 327 -2.95 -9.98 -11.91
C ARG A 327 -1.97 -9.16 -11.05
N TYR A 328 -0.73 -9.63 -10.95
CA TYR A 328 0.34 -9.07 -10.14
C TYR A 328 1.51 -8.64 -11.02
N LEU A 329 2.52 -8.06 -10.39
CA LEU A 329 3.71 -7.58 -11.08
C LEU A 329 4.70 -8.72 -11.30
N ASP A 330 5.11 -8.90 -12.54
CA ASP A 330 6.23 -9.77 -12.92
C ASP A 330 7.38 -8.91 -13.47
N LEU A 331 8.58 -9.48 -13.56
CA LEU A 331 9.73 -8.82 -14.17
C LEU A 331 9.72 -8.97 -15.69
N TYR A 332 10.00 -7.87 -16.38
CA TYR A 332 10.16 -7.81 -17.82
C TYR A 332 11.46 -7.11 -18.20
N LEU A 333 12.06 -7.55 -19.30
CA LEU A 333 13.20 -6.92 -19.94
C LEU A 333 12.73 -6.29 -21.25
N TRP A 334 12.99 -4.99 -21.40
CA TRP A 334 12.94 -4.29 -22.67
C TRP A 334 14.35 -4.16 -23.23
N GLU A 335 14.53 -4.58 -24.49
CA GLU A 335 15.80 -4.49 -25.22
C GLU A 335 15.51 -4.21 -26.70
N ASN A 336 16.02 -3.09 -27.23
CA ASN A 336 15.92 -2.74 -28.64
C ASN A 336 14.48 -2.83 -29.22
N GLY A 337 13.48 -2.36 -28.46
CA GLY A 337 12.08 -2.37 -28.87
C GLY A 337 11.36 -3.71 -28.66
N LYS A 338 12.02 -4.74 -28.12
CA LYS A 338 11.42 -6.03 -27.80
C LYS A 338 11.24 -6.17 -26.29
N ILE A 339 10.10 -6.73 -25.89
CA ILE A 339 9.79 -7.04 -24.50
C ILE A 339 9.84 -8.55 -24.30
N ARG A 340 10.48 -9.00 -23.24
CA ARG A 340 10.49 -10.41 -22.80
C ARG A 340 10.18 -10.47 -21.31
N ARG A 341 9.24 -11.35 -20.94
CA ARG A 341 8.97 -11.71 -19.53
C ARG A 341 10.13 -12.50 -18.95
N LEU A 342 10.56 -12.14 -17.74
CA LEU A 342 11.66 -12.78 -17.02
C LEU A 342 11.17 -13.71 -15.90
N THR A 343 10.04 -13.41 -15.25
CA THR A 343 9.49 -14.22 -14.16
C THR A 343 8.05 -14.62 -14.41
N GLU A 344 7.66 -15.79 -13.91
CA GLU A 344 6.25 -16.23 -13.80
C GLU A 344 5.68 -16.04 -12.38
N GLU A 345 6.51 -15.46 -11.51
CA GLU A 345 6.29 -15.28 -10.08
C GLU A 345 6.10 -13.79 -9.77
N THR A 346 5.25 -13.50 -8.77
CA THR A 346 5.00 -12.12 -8.33
C THR A 346 6.26 -11.50 -7.73
N VAL A 347 6.63 -10.33 -8.22
CA VAL A 347 7.80 -9.57 -7.78
C VAL A 347 7.34 -8.31 -7.07
N SER A 348 7.83 -8.13 -5.84
CA SER A 348 7.48 -6.98 -4.98
C SER A 348 8.57 -5.91 -4.94
N ALA A 349 9.83 -6.31 -5.10
CA ALA A 349 10.99 -5.42 -5.21
C ALA A 349 12.11 -6.14 -5.96
N TYR A 350 13.00 -5.39 -6.61
CA TYR A 350 14.14 -5.96 -7.32
C TYR A 350 15.31 -4.98 -7.42
N THR A 351 16.49 -5.49 -7.75
CA THR A 351 17.67 -4.71 -8.09
C THR A 351 18.46 -5.41 -9.19
N VAL A 352 19.08 -4.63 -10.07
CA VAL A 352 19.88 -5.13 -11.19
C VAL A 352 21.35 -5.12 -10.80
N SER A 353 22.11 -6.15 -11.17
CA SER A 353 23.56 -6.17 -10.99
C SER A 353 24.23 -5.05 -11.79
N PRO A 354 25.41 -4.55 -11.38
CA PRO A 354 26.09 -3.45 -12.08
C PRO A 354 26.37 -3.71 -13.57
N ASP A 355 26.55 -4.99 -13.96
CA ASP A 355 26.76 -5.41 -15.34
C ASP A 355 25.46 -5.74 -16.11
N GLY A 356 24.30 -5.72 -15.45
CA GLY A 356 23.00 -6.08 -16.02
C GLY A 356 22.83 -7.57 -16.34
N GLY A 357 23.76 -8.42 -15.91
CA GLY A 357 23.72 -9.87 -16.15
C GLY A 357 22.78 -10.61 -15.20
N GLU A 358 22.53 -10.04 -14.01
CA GLU A 358 21.73 -10.67 -12.96
C GLU A 358 20.73 -9.69 -12.35
N ILE A 359 19.67 -10.24 -11.77
CA ILE A 359 18.67 -9.50 -10.99
C ILE A 359 18.50 -10.24 -9.66
N ILE A 360 18.54 -9.52 -8.53
CA ILE A 360 17.98 -10.03 -7.26
C ILE A 360 16.58 -9.47 -7.10
N PHE A 361 15.62 -10.31 -6.75
CA PHE A 361 14.25 -9.88 -6.52
C PHE A 361 13.60 -10.56 -5.31
N VAL A 362 12.58 -9.91 -4.75
CA VAL A 362 11.77 -10.38 -3.63
C VAL A 362 10.44 -10.94 -4.16
N SER A 363 10.10 -12.17 -3.77
CA SER A 363 8.85 -12.84 -4.15
C SER A 363 8.23 -13.62 -2.99
N ASP A 364 6.90 -13.78 -3.02
CA ASP A 364 6.06 -14.40 -1.99
C ASP A 364 5.37 -15.71 -2.44
N VAL A 365 5.90 -16.39 -3.47
CA VAL A 365 5.27 -17.52 -4.20
C VAL A 365 4.83 -18.70 -3.33
N GLU A 366 5.35 -18.83 -2.11
CA GLU A 366 4.96 -19.87 -1.15
C GLU A 366 4.28 -19.32 0.11
N GLY A 367 3.77 -18.09 0.05
CA GLY A 367 3.16 -17.38 1.18
C GLY A 367 4.16 -16.77 2.15
N GLU A 368 5.47 -16.92 1.88
CA GLU A 368 6.60 -16.34 2.60
C GLU A 368 7.51 -15.59 1.62
N ARG A 369 8.11 -14.48 2.07
CA ARG A 369 9.00 -13.67 1.24
C ARG A 369 10.41 -14.24 1.24
N PHE A 370 10.98 -14.40 0.04
CA PHE A 370 12.36 -14.81 -0.16
C PHE A 370 13.06 -13.94 -1.20
N LEU A 371 14.40 -13.97 -1.17
CA LEU A 371 15.23 -13.42 -2.24
C LEU A 371 15.52 -14.49 -3.27
N TYR A 372 15.42 -14.10 -4.53
CA TYR A 372 15.75 -14.93 -5.68
C TYR A 372 16.78 -14.23 -6.55
N ARG A 373 17.65 -15.01 -7.17
CA ARG A 373 18.62 -14.59 -8.17
C ARG A 373 18.17 -15.07 -9.55
N LEU A 374 18.11 -14.15 -10.50
CA LEU A 374 17.74 -14.40 -11.88
C LEU A 374 18.90 -14.03 -12.81
N GLU A 375 19.25 -14.94 -13.73
CA GLU A 375 20.17 -14.67 -14.84
C GLU A 375 19.39 -14.03 -16.00
N THR A 376 19.74 -12.80 -16.39
CA THR A 376 18.94 -12.05 -17.37
C THR A 376 18.96 -12.71 -18.74
N ALA A 377 20.07 -13.33 -19.16
CA ALA A 377 20.18 -13.99 -20.46
C ALA A 377 19.18 -15.16 -20.60
N THR A 378 19.16 -16.06 -19.62
CA THR A 378 18.40 -17.31 -19.70
C THR A 378 17.01 -17.24 -19.07
N GLY A 379 16.78 -16.28 -18.16
CA GLY A 379 15.59 -16.24 -17.29
C GLY A 379 15.63 -17.29 -16.17
N LYS A 380 16.78 -17.96 -15.95
CA LYS A 380 16.91 -18.97 -14.90
C LYS A 380 16.89 -18.31 -13.53
N THR A 381 15.95 -18.78 -12.69
CA THR A 381 15.78 -18.32 -11.31
C THR A 381 16.30 -19.35 -10.31
N THR A 382 16.97 -18.88 -9.26
CA THR A 382 17.42 -19.69 -8.11
C THR A 382 17.16 -18.96 -6.81
N LEU A 383 16.91 -19.70 -5.72
CA LEU A 383 16.80 -19.10 -4.39
C LEU A 383 18.16 -18.52 -3.97
N LEU A 384 18.16 -17.28 -3.47
CA LEU A 384 19.31 -16.68 -2.79
C LEU A 384 19.09 -16.89 -1.28
N PRO A 385 19.89 -17.74 -0.61
CA PRO A 385 19.79 -17.88 0.84
C PRO A 385 19.98 -16.51 1.51
N LEU A 386 19.26 -16.29 2.60
CA LEU A 386 19.40 -15.12 3.45
C LEU A 386 19.37 -15.60 4.89
N ALA A 387 20.36 -15.21 5.69
CA ALA A 387 20.39 -15.57 7.12
C ALA A 387 19.28 -14.88 7.94
N LEU A 388 18.68 -13.84 7.37
CA LEU A 388 17.54 -13.08 7.91
C LEU A 388 16.25 -13.52 7.22
N SER A 389 15.12 -13.36 7.90
CA SER A 389 13.78 -13.67 7.38
C SER A 389 13.06 -12.43 6.88
N ASN A 390 12.05 -12.63 6.01
CA ASN A 390 11.10 -11.60 5.55
C ASN A 390 11.79 -10.37 4.91
N PRO A 391 12.57 -10.56 3.83
CA PRO A 391 13.08 -9.46 3.02
C PRO A 391 11.92 -8.67 2.40
N VAL A 392 12.10 -7.36 2.31
CA VAL A 392 11.10 -6.40 1.81
C VAL A 392 11.61 -5.71 0.54
N GLU A 393 12.85 -5.22 0.58
CA GLU A 393 13.52 -4.55 -0.54
C GLU A 393 14.99 -4.92 -0.58
N VAL A 394 15.65 -4.63 -1.71
CA VAL A 394 17.05 -4.95 -1.94
C VAL A 394 17.70 -3.94 -2.88
N ALA A 395 18.96 -3.59 -2.62
CA ALA A 395 19.78 -2.75 -3.48
C ALA A 395 21.20 -3.31 -3.63
N TRP A 396 21.63 -3.55 -4.86
CA TRP A 396 22.96 -4.07 -5.15
C TRP A 396 24.01 -2.97 -5.06
N SER A 397 25.14 -3.23 -4.39
CA SER A 397 26.26 -2.29 -4.39
C SER A 397 26.83 -2.09 -5.80
N PRO A 398 27.30 -0.89 -6.17
CA PRO A 398 27.94 -0.62 -7.46
C PRO A 398 29.18 -1.48 -7.72
N ALA A 399 29.88 -1.89 -6.67
CA ALA A 399 31.04 -2.79 -6.75
C ALA A 399 30.66 -4.25 -7.04
N GLY A 400 29.37 -4.60 -6.97
CA GLY A 400 28.86 -5.95 -7.20
C GLY A 400 29.12 -6.96 -6.09
N ASP A 401 29.72 -6.58 -4.95
CA ASP A 401 30.19 -7.50 -3.91
C ASP A 401 29.20 -7.73 -2.75
N ARG A 402 28.24 -6.82 -2.55
CA ARG A 402 27.27 -6.87 -1.45
C ARG A 402 25.91 -6.30 -1.83
N LEU A 403 24.92 -6.57 -0.98
CA LEU A 403 23.56 -6.06 -1.07
C LEU A 403 23.23 -5.27 0.20
N ALA A 404 22.47 -4.19 0.06
CA ALA A 404 21.67 -3.64 1.16
C ALA A 404 20.29 -4.29 1.08
N VAL A 405 19.84 -4.93 2.15
CA VAL A 405 18.55 -5.62 2.22
C VAL A 405 17.74 -5.04 3.36
N THR A 406 16.55 -4.56 3.04
CA THR A 406 15.54 -4.18 4.02
C THR A 406 14.82 -5.44 4.48
N VAL A 407 14.80 -5.72 5.78
CA VAL A 407 14.13 -6.91 6.36
C VAL A 407 13.22 -6.50 7.50
N ASN A 408 12.09 -7.20 7.65
CA ASN A 408 11.22 -7.04 8.81
C ASN A 408 11.33 -8.26 9.71
N THR A 409 12.09 -8.11 10.80
CA THR A 409 12.33 -9.17 11.79
C THR A 409 11.66 -8.90 13.13
N ARG A 410 11.27 -7.65 13.40
CA ARG A 410 10.84 -7.17 14.72
C ARG A 410 9.48 -6.44 14.70
N GLY A 411 8.79 -6.52 13.57
CA GLY A 411 7.54 -5.80 13.32
C GLY A 411 7.77 -4.41 12.71
N ASP A 412 9.02 -4.04 12.45
CA ASP A 412 9.52 -2.90 11.69
C ASP A 412 10.66 -3.33 10.76
N THR A 413 10.93 -2.50 9.75
CA THR A 413 12.02 -2.75 8.81
C THR A 413 13.33 -2.11 9.23
N ASP A 414 14.40 -2.90 9.17
CA ASP A 414 15.78 -2.43 9.30
C ASP A 414 16.58 -2.79 8.04
N ILE A 415 17.65 -2.04 7.77
CA ILE A 415 18.54 -2.26 6.63
C ILE A 415 19.81 -3.00 7.10
N TYR A 416 20.17 -4.06 6.38
CA TYR A 416 21.38 -4.84 6.61
C TYR A 416 22.24 -4.92 5.35
N LEU A 417 23.55 -4.93 5.56
CA LEU A 417 24.51 -5.32 4.52
C LEU A 417 24.68 -6.84 4.55
N VAL A 418 24.52 -7.46 3.39
CA VAL A 418 24.72 -8.89 3.21
C VAL A 418 25.61 -9.16 2.01
N ASN A 419 26.39 -10.24 2.05
CA ASN A 419 27.13 -10.67 0.88
C ASN A 419 26.24 -11.47 -0.09
N LEU A 420 26.77 -11.79 -1.27
CA LEU A 420 26.06 -12.58 -2.29
C LEU A 420 25.83 -14.06 -1.92
N LYS A 421 26.25 -14.50 -0.72
CA LYS A 421 25.93 -15.82 -0.16
C LYS A 421 24.80 -15.76 0.87
N GLY A 422 24.31 -14.56 1.20
CA GLY A 422 23.25 -14.35 2.18
C GLY A 422 23.73 -14.14 3.61
N GLU A 423 25.04 -14.04 3.83
CA GLU A 423 25.61 -13.83 5.16
C GLU A 423 25.52 -12.35 5.54
N VAL A 424 25.06 -12.08 6.76
CA VAL A 424 24.99 -10.71 7.30
C VAL A 424 26.39 -10.20 7.60
N LEU A 425 26.76 -9.10 6.98
CA LEU A 425 28.02 -8.41 7.20
C LEU A 425 27.89 -7.37 8.32
N GLN A 426 26.81 -6.58 8.28
CA GLN A 426 26.60 -5.46 9.20
C GLN A 426 25.12 -5.04 9.23
N ALA A 427 24.63 -4.62 10.38
CA ALA A 427 23.38 -3.85 10.48
C ALA A 427 23.66 -2.37 10.19
N VAL A 428 22.87 -1.75 9.31
CA VAL A 428 22.95 -0.33 8.94
C VAL A 428 22.04 0.49 9.85
N THR A 429 20.83 -0.02 10.10
CA THR A 429 19.83 0.59 10.98
C THR A 429 19.42 -0.38 12.09
N GLY A 430 18.52 0.05 12.97
CA GLY A 430 18.19 -0.67 14.21
C GLY A 430 17.20 0.06 15.12
N GLY A 431 16.55 1.10 14.60
CA GLY A 431 15.67 1.99 15.36
C GLY A 431 14.29 1.39 15.61
N PRO A 432 13.34 2.17 16.17
CA PRO A 432 11.94 1.75 16.28
C PRO A 432 11.08 2.10 15.05
N ALA A 433 11.65 2.82 14.08
CA ALA A 433 10.97 3.29 12.88
C ALA A 433 11.22 2.33 11.71
N ASP A 434 10.34 2.32 10.72
CA ASP A 434 10.64 1.63 9.46
C ASP A 434 11.72 2.39 8.69
N GLU A 435 12.80 1.70 8.35
CA GLU A 435 13.78 2.16 7.37
C GLU A 435 13.66 1.37 6.07
N THR A 436 13.47 2.07 4.95
CA THR A 436 13.14 1.47 3.64
C THR A 436 13.87 2.16 2.48
N SER A 437 13.69 1.63 1.28
CA SER A 437 14.19 2.10 -0.02
C SER A 437 15.67 2.48 -0.02
N PRO A 438 16.58 1.55 0.34
CA PRO A 438 18.01 1.81 0.31
C PRO A 438 18.51 2.04 -1.12
N SER A 439 19.43 2.99 -1.29
CA SER A 439 20.18 3.22 -2.54
C SER A 439 21.63 3.57 -2.24
N TRP A 440 22.54 3.01 -3.01
CA TRP A 440 23.99 3.17 -2.82
C TRP A 440 24.53 4.41 -3.51
N SER A 441 25.47 5.09 -2.88
CA SER A 441 26.30 6.07 -3.57
C SER A 441 27.12 5.41 -4.66
N PRO A 442 27.50 6.12 -5.74
CA PRO A 442 28.28 5.53 -6.83
C PRO A 442 29.61 4.91 -6.39
N ASP A 443 30.24 5.46 -5.35
CA ASP A 443 31.46 4.92 -4.73
C ASP A 443 31.22 3.67 -3.84
N GLY A 444 29.96 3.36 -3.53
CA GLY A 444 29.55 2.26 -2.66
C GLY A 444 29.85 2.47 -1.18
N GLU A 445 30.29 3.66 -0.76
CA GLU A 445 30.67 3.95 0.64
C GLU A 445 29.49 4.42 1.49
N ARG A 446 28.41 4.90 0.86
CA ARG A 446 27.26 5.49 1.54
C ARG A 446 25.95 4.86 1.06
N LEU A 447 24.95 4.94 1.93
CA LEU A 447 23.57 4.55 1.63
C LEU A 447 22.63 5.70 1.93
N VAL A 448 21.72 6.00 1.01
CA VAL A 448 20.54 6.82 1.28
C VAL A 448 19.37 5.87 1.49
N TYR A 449 18.48 6.22 2.41
CA TYR A 449 17.28 5.45 2.70
C TYR A 449 16.17 6.36 3.21
N VAL A 450 14.97 5.83 3.31
CA VAL A 450 13.77 6.52 3.80
C VAL A 450 13.49 6.08 5.22
N ALA A 451 13.15 7.01 6.10
CA ALA A 451 12.56 6.72 7.40
C ALA A 451 11.50 7.77 7.74
N GLU A 452 10.55 7.39 8.60
CA GLU A 452 9.48 8.28 9.03
C GLU A 452 9.99 9.36 10.02
N GLN A 453 9.51 10.57 9.83
CA GLN A 453 9.71 11.68 10.74
C GLN A 453 8.46 12.57 10.79
N ALA A 454 7.80 12.60 11.95
CA ALA A 454 6.62 13.42 12.20
C ALA A 454 5.47 13.19 11.19
N GLY A 455 5.26 11.93 10.80
CA GLY A 455 4.24 11.50 9.84
C GLY A 455 4.63 11.64 8.37
N PHE A 456 5.87 12.07 8.07
CA PHE A 456 6.37 12.21 6.70
C PHE A 456 7.56 11.30 6.45
N ASP A 457 7.66 10.80 5.21
CA ASP A 457 8.86 10.10 4.75
C ASP A 457 9.99 11.08 4.51
N GLN A 458 11.16 10.80 5.08
CA GLN A 458 12.33 11.64 4.96
C GLN A 458 13.55 10.83 4.56
N LEU A 459 14.47 11.48 3.84
CA LEU A 459 15.72 10.86 3.45
C LEU A 459 16.72 10.94 4.59
N TYR A 460 17.42 9.84 4.80
CA TYR A 460 18.54 9.69 5.71
C TYR A 460 19.74 9.15 4.92
N ILE A 461 20.94 9.51 5.37
CA ILE A 461 22.19 9.06 4.76
C ILE A 461 23.06 8.39 5.82
N TRP A 462 23.56 7.21 5.48
CA TRP A 462 24.53 6.45 6.25
C TRP A 462 25.92 6.56 5.62
N ASP A 463 26.92 6.91 6.41
CA ASP A 463 28.30 7.20 5.97
C ASP A 463 29.29 6.02 6.12
N GLY A 464 28.76 4.80 6.29
CA GLY A 464 29.57 3.63 6.65
C GLY A 464 29.62 3.36 8.17
N LYS A 465 29.27 4.36 9.00
CA LYS A 465 29.35 4.25 10.47
C LYS A 465 28.11 4.79 11.17
N LYS A 466 27.58 5.92 10.71
CA LYS A 466 26.49 6.65 11.35
C LYS A 466 25.48 7.11 10.31
N SER A 467 24.23 7.20 10.76
CA SER A 467 23.16 7.79 9.97
C SER A 467 22.88 9.21 10.43
N ARG A 468 22.54 10.08 9.49
CA ARG A 468 21.98 11.41 9.75
C ARG A 468 20.79 11.67 8.83
N ARG A 469 19.87 12.50 9.31
CA ARG A 469 18.78 13.00 8.46
C ARG A 469 19.34 13.92 7.38
N LEU A 470 18.85 13.78 6.15
CA LEU A 470 19.23 14.60 5.01
C LEU A 470 18.16 15.65 4.69
N THR A 471 16.87 15.29 4.76
CA THR A 471 15.77 16.19 4.42
C THR A 471 14.88 16.56 5.60
N GLY A 472 14.05 17.61 5.45
CA GLY A 472 13.12 18.10 6.47
C GLY A 472 11.65 17.74 6.20
N ALA A 473 10.86 17.68 7.27
CA ALA A 473 9.43 17.38 7.20
C ALA A 473 8.60 18.50 6.58
N GLY A 474 7.49 18.14 5.93
CA GLY A 474 6.56 19.05 5.24
C GLY A 474 5.90 18.42 4.01
N THR A 475 6.58 17.44 3.41
CA THR A 475 6.12 16.58 2.31
C THR A 475 6.78 15.21 2.43
N HIS A 476 6.24 14.18 1.78
CA HIS A 476 6.89 12.87 1.71
C HIS A 476 8.02 12.86 0.69
N HIS A 477 9.19 12.35 1.09
CA HIS A 477 10.35 12.10 0.23
C HIS A 477 10.61 10.59 0.17
N ARG A 478 10.40 9.97 -0.99
CA ARG A 478 10.35 8.51 -1.17
C ARG A 478 11.23 8.06 -2.33
N GLU A 479 11.52 6.76 -2.34
CA GLU A 479 12.17 6.07 -3.47
C GLU A 479 13.47 6.77 -3.94
N PRO A 480 14.43 7.05 -3.04
CA PRO A 480 15.65 7.73 -3.42
C PRO A 480 16.52 6.83 -4.32
N VAL A 481 17.13 7.43 -5.33
CA VAL A 481 18.12 6.79 -6.20
C VAL A 481 19.32 7.73 -6.32
N TRP A 482 20.51 7.21 -6.05
CA TRP A 482 21.74 7.95 -6.26
C TRP A 482 22.07 8.01 -7.77
N GLY A 483 22.32 9.21 -8.27
CA GLY A 483 22.84 9.43 -9.61
C GLY A 483 24.36 9.29 -9.68
N GLU A 484 24.87 9.00 -10.88
CA GLU A 484 26.32 9.00 -11.16
C GLU A 484 26.95 10.39 -10.96
N ASP A 485 26.14 11.45 -10.98
CA ASP A 485 26.54 12.83 -10.70
C ASP A 485 26.71 13.12 -9.19
N GLY A 486 26.45 12.12 -8.33
CA GLY A 486 26.55 12.24 -6.88
C GLY A 486 25.32 12.85 -6.20
N ARG A 487 24.32 13.32 -6.95
CA ARG A 487 23.05 13.81 -6.42
C ARG A 487 22.13 12.64 -6.10
N ILE A 488 21.17 12.88 -5.21
CA ILE A 488 20.12 11.91 -4.89
C ILE A 488 18.82 12.39 -5.52
N TYR A 489 18.23 11.56 -6.38
CA TYR A 489 16.94 11.79 -7.02
C TYR A 489 15.86 11.05 -6.24
N PHE A 490 14.69 11.65 -6.07
CA PHE A 490 13.64 11.05 -5.24
C PHE A 490 12.26 11.61 -5.60
N THR A 491 11.21 10.90 -5.18
CA THR A 491 9.84 11.36 -5.29
C THR A 491 9.50 12.25 -4.10
N LEU A 492 9.17 13.51 -4.38
CA LEU A 492 8.73 14.51 -3.41
C LEU A 492 7.25 14.79 -3.63
N GLY A 493 6.42 14.70 -2.59
CA GLY A 493 5.01 15.07 -2.73
C GLY A 493 4.12 14.80 -1.54
N ASP A 494 2.88 15.24 -1.67
CA ASP A 494 1.76 14.95 -0.78
C ASP A 494 0.45 15.22 -1.55
N LYS A 495 -0.67 14.70 -1.07
CA LYS A 495 -2.03 15.01 -1.55
C LYS A 495 -2.19 14.87 -3.06
N GLY A 496 -1.58 13.84 -3.62
CA GLY A 496 -1.70 13.52 -5.04
C GLY A 496 -0.84 14.38 -5.95
N TYR A 497 0.10 15.19 -5.45
CA TYR A 497 1.11 15.87 -6.26
C TYR A 497 2.50 15.35 -5.92
N TYR A 498 2.92 14.31 -6.62
CA TYR A 498 4.23 13.70 -6.46
C TYR A 498 5.10 14.02 -7.67
N ARG A 499 6.26 14.62 -7.40
CA ARG A 499 7.20 15.19 -8.36
C ARG A 499 8.56 14.55 -8.20
N THR A 500 9.33 14.55 -9.29
CA THR A 500 10.74 14.20 -9.21
C THR A 500 11.52 15.40 -8.68
N ALA A 501 12.29 15.18 -7.62
CA ALA A 501 13.21 16.15 -7.04
C ALA A 501 14.62 15.56 -6.96
N ALA A 502 15.62 16.43 -6.77
CA ALA A 502 16.98 16.03 -6.48
C ALA A 502 17.56 16.86 -5.33
N VAL A 503 18.45 16.25 -4.55
CA VAL A 503 19.16 16.90 -3.44
C VAL A 503 20.65 16.60 -3.55
N ASP A 504 21.47 17.62 -3.29
CA ASP A 504 22.90 17.42 -3.06
C ASP A 504 23.10 16.93 -1.62
N PRO A 505 23.74 15.76 -1.39
CA PRO A 505 23.89 15.19 -0.05
C PRO A 505 24.74 16.02 0.91
N GLU A 506 25.60 16.91 0.39
CA GLU A 506 26.48 17.79 1.16
C GLU A 506 25.83 19.15 1.42
N GLU A 507 25.18 19.74 0.42
CA GLU A 507 24.52 21.05 0.58
C GLU A 507 23.12 20.95 1.21
N GLY A 508 22.44 19.82 1.06
CA GLY A 508 21.08 19.58 1.55
C GLY A 508 19.98 20.37 0.85
N LYS A 509 20.31 21.09 -0.24
CA LYS A 509 19.37 21.90 -1.00
C LYS A 509 18.55 21.03 -1.96
N ILE A 510 17.23 21.06 -1.79
CA ILE A 510 16.28 20.34 -2.65
C ILE A 510 15.95 21.19 -3.88
N GLU A 511 15.95 20.55 -5.05
CA GLU A 511 15.51 21.09 -6.33
C GLU A 511 14.38 20.22 -6.89
N VAL A 512 13.23 20.81 -7.19
CA VAL A 512 12.13 20.11 -7.87
C VAL A 512 12.36 20.17 -9.38
N LEU A 513 12.46 19.01 -10.01
CA LEU A 513 12.87 18.88 -11.42
C LEU A 513 11.69 18.73 -12.37
N SER A 514 10.63 18.03 -11.96
CA SER A 514 9.50 17.75 -12.84
C SER A 514 8.49 18.92 -12.83
N PRO A 515 8.17 19.53 -13.99
CA PRO A 515 7.18 20.59 -14.08
C PRO A 515 5.75 20.06 -14.26
N PHE A 516 5.57 18.75 -14.41
CA PHE A 516 4.33 18.15 -14.85
C PHE A 516 3.25 18.14 -13.78
N ARG A 517 1.99 18.21 -14.21
CA ARG A 517 0.83 18.07 -13.32
C ARG A 517 0.56 16.62 -12.90
N GLU A 518 1.06 15.64 -13.65
CA GLU A 518 0.90 14.22 -13.36
C GLU A 518 1.69 13.80 -12.11
N THR A 519 1.39 12.61 -11.57
CA THR A 519 2.15 12.03 -10.45
C THR A 519 3.30 11.22 -11.03
N LEU A 520 4.53 11.62 -10.70
CA LEU A 520 5.77 10.96 -11.07
C LEU A 520 6.34 10.21 -9.86
N LEU A 521 6.54 8.92 -10.04
CA LEU A 521 7.06 7.98 -9.05
C LEU A 521 8.32 7.30 -9.61
N HIS A 522 9.11 6.71 -8.72
CA HIS A 522 10.27 5.87 -9.04
C HIS A 522 11.24 6.55 -10.03
N PRO A 523 11.82 7.72 -9.67
CA PRO A 523 12.76 8.39 -10.54
C PRO A 523 14.06 7.59 -10.64
N TYR A 524 14.56 7.40 -11.86
CA TYR A 524 15.88 6.82 -12.09
C TYR A 524 16.69 7.75 -13.03
N PRO A 525 17.76 8.39 -12.54
CA PRO A 525 18.61 9.23 -13.39
C PRO A 525 19.42 8.38 -14.38
N LEU A 526 19.48 8.82 -15.64
CA LEU A 526 20.27 8.20 -16.71
C LEU A 526 21.51 9.03 -17.04
N PRO A 527 22.57 8.40 -17.57
CA PRO A 527 23.68 9.12 -18.18
C PRO A 527 23.17 10.13 -19.22
N GLY A 528 23.71 11.35 -19.20
CA GLY A 528 23.30 12.43 -20.11
C GLY A 528 22.14 13.31 -19.61
N GLY A 529 21.68 13.12 -18.37
CA GLY A 529 20.76 14.03 -17.67
C GLY A 529 19.28 13.78 -17.91
N GLU A 530 18.91 12.66 -18.54
CA GLU A 530 17.52 12.21 -18.63
C GLU A 530 17.12 11.42 -17.39
N ILE A 531 15.81 11.30 -17.16
CA ILE A 531 15.24 10.61 -16.02
C ILE A 531 14.16 9.65 -16.51
N LEU A 532 14.19 8.41 -16.02
CA LEU A 532 13.06 7.50 -16.12
C LEU A 532 12.11 7.75 -14.97
N SER A 533 10.82 7.76 -15.23
CA SER A 533 9.81 7.88 -14.18
C SER A 533 8.59 7.04 -14.51
N THR A 534 8.01 6.45 -13.47
CA THR A 534 6.69 5.84 -13.53
C THR A 534 5.65 6.95 -13.39
N VAL A 535 4.82 7.14 -14.42
CA VAL A 535 3.79 8.17 -14.43
C VAL A 535 2.44 7.53 -14.24
N TYR A 536 1.69 8.03 -13.26
CA TYR A 536 0.27 7.72 -13.12
C TYR A 536 -0.58 8.66 -13.96
N GLN A 537 -1.37 8.10 -14.87
CA GLN A 537 -2.34 8.83 -15.68
C GLN A 537 -3.50 7.92 -16.09
N ASN A 538 -4.74 8.36 -15.91
CA ASN A 538 -5.96 7.68 -16.35
C ASN A 538 -6.10 6.24 -15.84
N GLY A 539 -5.76 5.97 -14.58
CA GLY A 539 -5.77 4.60 -14.05
C GLY A 539 -4.68 3.69 -14.64
N THR A 540 -3.71 4.26 -15.35
CA THR A 540 -2.58 3.53 -15.93
C THR A 540 -1.24 4.06 -15.41
N TYR A 541 -0.33 3.14 -15.17
CA TYR A 541 1.08 3.39 -14.91
C TYR A 541 1.88 3.11 -16.17
N LYS A 542 2.66 4.09 -16.60
CA LYS A 542 3.52 4.01 -17.77
C LYS A 542 4.90 4.55 -17.45
N ILE A 543 5.91 3.99 -18.11
CA ILE A 543 7.27 4.47 -17.97
C ILE A 543 7.53 5.57 -19.01
N TYR A 544 7.94 6.74 -18.54
CA TYR A 544 8.38 7.85 -19.36
C TYR A 544 9.87 8.06 -19.22
N ARG A 545 10.49 8.50 -20.31
CA ARG A 545 11.85 9.03 -20.36
C ARG A 545 11.77 10.51 -20.71
N TRP A 546 12.27 11.37 -19.84
CA TRP A 546 12.16 12.82 -19.99
C TRP A 546 13.43 13.51 -19.48
N ARG A 547 13.58 14.80 -19.80
CA ARG A 547 14.72 15.61 -19.37
C ARG A 547 14.22 16.80 -18.56
N PRO A 548 14.81 17.11 -17.39
CA PRO A 548 14.50 18.34 -16.67
C PRO A 548 14.77 19.58 -17.55
N PRO A 549 13.93 20.62 -17.47
CA PRO A 549 14.20 21.88 -18.16
C PRO A 549 15.54 22.47 -17.69
N GLY A 550 16.30 23.07 -18.61
CA GLY A 550 17.58 23.69 -18.27
C GLY A 550 17.41 24.89 -17.33
N HIS A 551 18.38 25.14 -16.43
CA HIS A 551 18.38 26.34 -15.59
C HIS A 551 18.17 27.61 -16.44
N GLY A 552 17.01 28.26 -16.31
CA GLY A 552 16.65 29.49 -17.03
C GLY A 552 15.52 29.33 -18.06
N GLU A 553 15.17 28.11 -18.45
CA GLU A 553 13.87 27.83 -19.06
C GLU A 553 12.86 27.69 -17.92
N LYS A 554 11.73 28.42 -17.98
CA LYS A 554 10.78 28.61 -16.86
C LYS A 554 10.42 27.30 -16.14
N GLY A 555 11.21 26.94 -15.13
CA GLY A 555 10.85 25.98 -14.09
C GLY A 555 9.84 26.67 -13.17
N VAL A 556 8.72 26.00 -12.93
CA VAL A 556 7.71 26.45 -11.98
C VAL A 556 8.34 26.46 -10.59
N THR A 557 8.64 27.65 -10.07
CA THR A 557 9.05 27.85 -8.68
C THR A 557 7.88 27.45 -7.78
N ALA A 558 8.10 26.50 -6.87
CA ALA A 558 7.13 26.14 -5.84
C ALA A 558 7.10 27.25 -4.77
N GLU A 559 5.93 27.85 -4.57
CA GLU A 559 5.54 28.52 -3.31
C GLU A 559 4.70 27.55 -2.47
#